data_AF-A0A372J496-F1
#
_entry.id   AF-A0A372J496-F1
#
_cell.length_a   1.000
_cell.length_b   1.000
_cell.length_c   1.000
_cell.angle_alpha   90.00
_cell.angle_beta   90.00
_cell.angle_gamma   90.00
#
_symmetry.space_group_name_H-M   'P 1'
#
loop_
_entity.id
_entity.type
_entity.pdbx_description
1 polymer ?
#
loop_
_entity_poly.entity_id
_entity_poly.type
_entity_poly.pdbx_seq_one_letter_code
_entity_poly.pdbx_strand_id
1 'polypeptide(L)'
;MTGVACVDIGSTWTKAALVDVPGGRLLATAQAPTTLDDVVAGVLSATAGWDAPVLACSSAGGGLRLAVVGYEELISAEAGHRAALSAGARVVHVAAGRLDRAVLARLRAAAPDVVLLVGGTDGGEASVLRHNAAALAALRWPVPVVLAGNAAVREEVAATLAGGGVPVTVAGNVLPDIGRLEPASARAAIRAVFLRHVIGGDRLSTDPRLAGWVRTVTPDAVLAGVTELAAARSGRPAPGVVVVDVGGATTDVHCVPDPDAEQAALGREAVGVPAARRTVEGDLGVASSAGALRAAAAAEDVPLGGDAPLDLGAAAVTVALRRHLRGEAAYGPGGAGVRTCGLVVLSGGVFRHASGSALADAVARVAADRGGAGAVLEGAALVVDRRYVLAAAGLLAGEHPGAAAGLLADLGEEVGGAGVSGAPGHPPTVPRPPR
;
A
#
# COMPACT_ATOMS: atom_id res chain seq x y z
N MET A 1 15.69 -3.64 27.83
CA MET A 1 15.88 -2.78 26.64
C MET A 1 14.51 -2.28 26.22
N THR A 2 14.35 -0.99 25.94
CA THR A 2 13.08 -0.42 25.45
C THR A 2 13.06 -0.44 23.91
N GLY A 3 13.19 -1.64 23.35
CA GLY A 3 13.16 -1.84 21.90
C GLY A 3 11.79 -2.32 21.42
N VAL A 4 11.48 -2.10 20.15
CA VAL A 4 10.27 -2.61 19.47
C VAL A 4 10.70 -3.37 18.21
N ALA A 5 10.13 -4.55 17.99
CA ALA A 5 10.30 -5.33 16.77
C ALA A 5 9.24 -4.91 15.74
N CYS A 6 9.65 -4.15 14.75
CA CYS A 6 8.80 -3.75 13.62
C CYS A 6 8.88 -4.82 12.53
N VAL A 7 7.75 -5.41 12.15
CA VAL A 7 7.69 -6.58 11.26
C VAL A 7 6.83 -6.30 10.03
N ASP A 8 7.41 -6.46 8.84
CA ASP A 8 6.68 -6.52 7.58
C ASP A 8 6.44 -7.98 7.17
N ILE A 9 5.18 -8.42 7.25
CA ILE A 9 4.74 -9.74 6.80
C ILE A 9 4.46 -9.66 5.29
N GLY A 10 5.52 -9.89 4.50
CA GLY A 10 5.44 -9.96 3.05
C GLY A 10 4.84 -11.28 2.54
N SER A 11 4.44 -11.33 1.28
CA SER A 11 3.94 -12.56 0.63
C SER A 11 5.01 -13.64 0.39
N THR A 12 6.30 -13.27 0.43
CA THR A 12 7.44 -14.19 0.26
C THR A 12 8.36 -14.22 1.47
N TRP A 13 8.63 -13.05 2.05
CA TRP A 13 9.54 -12.88 3.17
C TRP A 13 8.90 -12.02 4.25
N THR A 14 8.96 -12.50 5.49
CA THR A 14 8.69 -11.73 6.69
C THR A 14 9.99 -11.06 7.11
N LYS A 15 10.00 -9.73 7.16
CA LYS A 15 11.21 -8.93 7.47
C LYS A 15 10.99 -8.21 8.78
N ALA A 16 12.00 -8.17 9.63
CA ALA A 16 11.90 -7.60 10.95
C ALA A 16 13.07 -6.63 11.21
N ALA A 17 12.76 -5.53 11.88
CA ALA A 17 13.71 -4.53 12.34
C ALA A 17 13.50 -4.30 13.84
N LEU A 18 14.53 -4.55 14.65
CA LEU A 18 14.52 -4.21 16.06
C LEU A 18 15.03 -2.78 16.23
N VAL A 19 14.20 -1.90 16.78
CA VAL A 19 14.48 -0.46 16.89
C VAL A 19 14.45 -0.03 18.35
N ASP A 20 15.44 0.75 18.77
CA ASP A 20 15.45 1.40 20.07
C ASP A 20 14.49 2.61 20.08
N VAL A 21 13.51 2.63 20.98
CA VAL A 21 12.45 3.66 20.97
C VAL A 21 12.95 5.06 21.34
N PRO A 22 13.82 5.26 22.36
CA PRO A 22 14.28 6.61 22.71
C PRO A 22 15.03 7.34 21.60
N GLY A 23 15.87 6.63 20.83
CA GLY A 23 16.73 7.24 19.81
C GLY A 23 16.43 6.87 18.36
N GLY A 24 15.51 5.93 18.09
CA GLY A 24 15.24 5.44 16.75
C GLY A 24 16.36 4.60 16.15
N ARG A 25 17.35 4.18 16.94
CA ARG A 25 18.52 3.45 16.43
C ARG A 25 18.12 2.03 16.03
N LEU A 26 18.45 1.64 14.80
CA LEU A 26 18.32 0.26 14.36
C LEU A 26 19.32 -0.63 15.13
N LEU A 27 18.80 -1.58 15.89
CA LEU A 27 19.57 -2.50 16.72
C LEU A 27 19.93 -3.78 15.96
N ALA A 28 18.97 -4.32 15.21
CA ALA A 28 19.14 -5.53 14.41
C ALA A 28 18.11 -5.58 13.28
N THR A 29 18.43 -6.34 12.23
CA THR A 29 17.46 -6.77 11.21
C THR A 29 17.53 -8.27 11.06
N ALA A 30 16.40 -8.87 10.69
CA ALA A 30 16.28 -10.29 10.41
C ALA A 30 15.18 -10.52 9.39
N GLN A 31 15.17 -11.69 8.76
CA GLN A 31 14.10 -12.09 7.85
C GLN A 31 13.94 -13.61 7.85
N ALA A 32 12.72 -14.06 7.61
CA ALA A 32 12.36 -15.47 7.46
C ALA A 32 11.42 -15.64 6.25
N PRO A 33 11.41 -16.81 5.59
CA PRO A 33 10.40 -17.11 4.58
C PRO A 33 9.00 -16.99 5.20
N THR A 34 8.07 -16.35 4.48
CA THR A 34 6.68 -16.30 4.93
C THR A 34 6.02 -17.65 4.70
N THR A 35 5.39 -18.19 5.74
CA THR A 35 4.52 -19.37 5.62
C THR A 35 3.09 -18.86 5.43
N LEU A 36 2.55 -18.96 4.22
CA LEU A 36 1.23 -18.37 3.92
C LEU A 36 0.07 -19.08 4.64
N ASP A 37 0.24 -20.35 5.00
CA ASP A 37 -0.73 -21.11 5.79
C ASP A 37 -0.74 -20.71 7.27
N ASP A 38 0.37 -20.12 7.76
CA ASP A 38 0.47 -19.56 9.10
C ASP A 38 1.58 -18.49 9.16
N VAL A 39 1.21 -17.23 8.95
CA VAL A 39 2.17 -16.13 8.89
C VAL A 39 2.85 -15.86 10.24
N VAL A 40 2.25 -16.31 11.36
CA VAL A 40 2.83 -16.13 12.70
C VAL A 40 4.13 -16.91 12.86
N ALA A 41 4.25 -18.09 12.23
CA ALA A 41 5.50 -18.84 12.20
C ALA A 41 6.65 -18.02 11.59
N GLY A 42 6.37 -17.27 10.51
CA GLY A 42 7.34 -16.36 9.88
C GLY A 42 7.76 -15.21 10.80
N VAL A 43 6.80 -14.61 11.51
CA VAL A 43 7.07 -13.55 12.50
C VAL A 43 7.98 -14.07 13.61
N LEU A 44 7.63 -15.20 14.24
CA LEU A 44 8.40 -15.79 15.33
C LEU A 44 9.81 -16.20 14.91
N SER A 45 9.96 -16.71 13.69
CA SER A 45 11.27 -17.03 13.14
C SER A 45 12.11 -15.78 12.88
N ALA A 46 11.50 -14.70 12.37
CA ALA A 46 12.21 -13.46 12.08
C ALA A 46 12.59 -12.68 13.34
N THR A 47 11.84 -12.82 14.45
CA THR A 47 12.13 -12.15 15.73
C THR A 47 12.77 -13.05 16.77
N ALA A 48 13.25 -14.24 16.37
CA ALA A 48 13.83 -15.21 17.28
C ALA A 48 14.99 -14.62 18.10
N GLY A 49 14.88 -14.72 19.43
CA GLY A 49 15.88 -14.18 20.36
C GLY A 49 15.74 -12.70 20.70
N TRP A 50 14.71 -12.01 20.19
CA TRP A 50 14.40 -10.63 20.57
C TRP A 50 13.37 -10.59 21.69
N ASP A 51 13.74 -10.01 22.82
CA ASP A 51 12.83 -9.71 23.94
C ASP A 51 12.25 -8.30 23.76
N ALA A 52 11.30 -8.17 22.83
CA ALA A 52 10.68 -6.90 22.47
C ALA A 52 9.23 -7.11 21.99
N PRO A 53 8.30 -6.17 22.26
CA PRO A 53 6.97 -6.18 21.66
C PRO A 53 7.03 -6.08 20.14
N VAL A 54 6.09 -6.74 19.46
CA VAL A 54 5.98 -6.75 18.00
C VAL A 54 4.91 -5.75 17.54
N LEU A 55 5.29 -4.88 16.62
CA LEU A 55 4.38 -4.11 15.78
C LEU A 55 4.53 -4.61 14.35
N ALA A 56 3.42 -4.97 13.70
CA ALA A 56 3.47 -5.56 12.38
C ALA A 56 2.64 -4.81 11.34
N CYS A 57 3.07 -4.85 10.09
CA CYS A 57 2.24 -4.61 8.93
C CYS A 57 2.19 -5.88 8.07
N SER A 58 1.15 -6.01 7.23
CA SER A 58 1.04 -7.17 6.35
C SER A 58 0.67 -6.79 4.92
N SER A 59 1.29 -7.48 3.97
CA SER A 59 0.86 -7.61 2.58
C SER A 59 0.56 -9.07 2.21
N ALA A 60 0.88 -10.03 3.11
CA ALA A 60 0.38 -11.39 3.02
C ALA A 60 -1.16 -11.38 3.12
N GLY A 61 -1.83 -12.15 2.25
CA GLY A 61 -3.29 -12.18 2.12
C GLY A 61 -3.84 -11.61 0.81
N GLY A 62 -3.00 -10.94 0.02
CA GLY A 62 -3.39 -10.34 -1.25
C GLY A 62 -4.18 -9.04 -1.07
N GLY A 63 -4.52 -8.38 -2.18
CA GLY A 63 -5.33 -7.16 -2.15
C GLY A 63 -6.78 -7.45 -1.75
N LEU A 64 -7.38 -6.58 -0.94
CA LEU A 64 -8.76 -6.68 -0.50
C LEU A 64 -9.73 -6.79 -1.68
N ARG A 65 -10.47 -7.89 -1.80
CA ARG A 65 -11.52 -8.06 -2.81
C ARG A 65 -12.81 -7.45 -2.28
N LEU A 66 -13.28 -6.37 -2.88
CA LEU A 66 -14.45 -5.65 -2.39
C LEU A 66 -15.56 -5.64 -3.44
N ALA A 67 -16.80 -5.88 -3.01
CA ALA A 67 -17.98 -5.70 -3.85
C ALA A 67 -18.74 -4.44 -3.44
N VAL A 68 -19.16 -3.62 -4.40
CA VAL A 68 -19.94 -2.40 -4.13
C VAL A 68 -21.40 -2.65 -4.48
N VAL A 69 -22.30 -2.32 -3.56
CA VAL A 69 -23.75 -2.36 -3.76
C VAL A 69 -24.29 -0.95 -3.53
N GLY A 70 -24.76 -0.30 -4.59
CA GLY A 70 -25.36 1.04 -4.56
C GLY A 70 -26.87 1.06 -4.78
N TYR A 71 -27.44 2.24 -4.61
CA TYR A 71 -28.84 2.56 -4.93
C TYR A 71 -29.04 2.75 -6.44
N GLU A 72 -28.21 3.60 -7.04
CA GLU A 72 -28.20 3.98 -8.46
C GLU A 72 -26.75 3.86 -8.97
N GLU A 73 -26.61 3.39 -10.22
CA GLU A 73 -25.34 2.95 -10.82
C GLU A 73 -24.37 4.12 -11.04
N LEU A 74 -24.82 5.18 -11.70
CA LEU A 74 -23.99 6.31 -12.11
C LEU A 74 -23.69 7.29 -10.97
N ILE A 75 -24.41 7.20 -9.85
CA ILE A 75 -24.28 8.12 -8.72
C ILE A 75 -23.72 7.40 -7.50
N SER A 76 -24.53 6.57 -6.83
CA SER A 76 -24.14 6.01 -5.53
C SER A 76 -23.19 4.82 -5.66
N ALA A 77 -23.37 3.96 -6.67
CA ALA A 77 -22.47 2.84 -6.89
C ALA A 77 -21.11 3.34 -7.38
N GLU A 78 -21.08 4.36 -8.25
CA GLU A 78 -19.84 5.04 -8.65
C GLU A 78 -19.14 5.73 -7.46
N ALA A 79 -19.88 6.42 -6.59
CA ALA A 79 -19.34 6.98 -5.35
C ALA A 79 -18.70 5.90 -4.46
N GLY A 80 -19.39 4.76 -4.27
CA GLY A 80 -18.86 3.61 -3.55
C GLY A 80 -17.64 2.99 -4.23
N HIS A 81 -17.65 2.89 -5.56
CA HIS A 81 -16.53 2.39 -6.36
C HIS A 81 -15.27 3.24 -6.15
N ARG A 82 -15.38 4.56 -6.23
CA ARG A 82 -14.28 5.50 -5.95
C ARG A 82 -13.79 5.40 -4.50
N ALA A 83 -14.71 5.27 -3.54
CA ALA A 83 -14.34 5.07 -2.13
C ALA A 83 -13.55 3.76 -1.92
N ALA A 84 -13.95 2.68 -2.59
CA ALA A 84 -13.25 1.41 -2.53
C ALA A 84 -11.85 1.45 -3.17
N LEU A 85 -11.72 2.03 -4.37
CA LEU A 85 -10.43 2.19 -5.04
C LEU A 85 -9.46 3.04 -4.21
N SER A 86 -9.94 4.13 -3.63
CA SER A 86 -9.13 4.99 -2.76
C SER A 86 -8.79 4.34 -1.40
N ALA A 87 -9.45 3.25 -1.03
CA ALA A 87 -9.04 2.39 0.09
C ALA A 87 -8.00 1.33 -0.31
N GLY A 88 -7.59 1.27 -1.58
CA GLY A 88 -6.65 0.26 -2.10
C GLY A 88 -7.29 -1.10 -2.37
N ALA A 89 -8.63 -1.16 -2.46
CA ALA A 89 -9.35 -2.41 -2.69
C ALA A 89 -9.43 -2.74 -4.19
N ARG A 90 -9.37 -4.03 -4.53
CA ARG A 90 -9.74 -4.54 -5.84
C ARG A 90 -11.26 -4.72 -5.88
N VAL A 91 -11.94 -3.89 -6.67
CA VAL A 91 -13.39 -4.02 -6.85
C VAL A 91 -13.68 -5.22 -7.75
N VAL A 92 -14.26 -6.28 -7.18
CA VAL A 92 -14.55 -7.55 -7.90
C VAL A 92 -15.98 -7.65 -8.41
N HIS A 93 -16.86 -6.79 -7.91
CA HIS A 93 -18.26 -6.73 -8.32
C HIS A 93 -18.85 -5.35 -8.02
N VAL A 94 -19.71 -4.85 -8.90
CA VAL A 94 -20.53 -3.67 -8.68
C VAL A 94 -21.98 -4.02 -9.02
N ALA A 95 -22.89 -3.66 -8.12
CA ALA A 95 -24.33 -3.79 -8.31
C ALA A 95 -25.01 -2.48 -7.91
N ALA A 96 -26.14 -2.19 -8.56
CA ALA A 96 -26.98 -1.05 -8.26
C ALA A 96 -28.46 -1.46 -8.27
N GLY A 97 -29.30 -0.67 -7.61
CA GLY A 97 -30.73 -0.94 -7.47
C GLY A 97 -31.04 -2.02 -6.44
N ARG A 98 -32.25 -2.57 -6.52
CA ARG A 98 -32.71 -3.63 -5.61
C ARG A 98 -32.05 -4.96 -5.97
N LEU A 99 -31.37 -5.57 -5.00
CA LEU A 99 -30.76 -6.89 -5.15
C LEU A 99 -31.85 -7.96 -5.35
N ASP A 100 -31.77 -8.66 -6.49
CA ASP A 100 -32.57 -9.84 -6.79
C ASP A 100 -31.72 -11.12 -6.65
N ARG A 101 -32.34 -12.30 -6.85
CA ARG A 101 -31.66 -13.59 -6.73
C ARG A 101 -30.49 -13.74 -7.70
N ALA A 102 -30.59 -13.20 -8.92
CA ALA A 102 -29.56 -13.32 -9.94
C ALA A 102 -28.34 -12.44 -9.60
N VAL A 103 -28.57 -11.22 -9.11
CA VAL A 103 -27.51 -10.33 -8.63
C VAL A 103 -26.83 -10.95 -7.41
N LEU A 104 -27.58 -11.47 -6.45
CA LEU A 104 -27.00 -12.13 -5.26
C LEU A 104 -26.15 -13.35 -5.62
N ALA A 105 -26.55 -14.12 -6.64
CA ALA A 105 -25.76 -15.24 -7.15
C ALA A 105 -24.43 -14.76 -7.77
N ARG A 106 -24.46 -13.69 -8.59
CA ARG A 106 -23.25 -13.09 -9.16
C ARG A 106 -22.33 -12.50 -8.08
N LEU A 107 -22.90 -11.83 -7.09
CA LEU A 107 -22.17 -11.30 -5.94
C LEU A 107 -21.44 -12.42 -5.18
N ARG A 108 -22.09 -13.56 -4.93
CA ARG A 108 -21.43 -14.74 -4.33
C ARG A 108 -20.34 -15.33 -5.22
N ALA A 109 -20.61 -15.48 -6.52
CA ALA A 109 -19.64 -16.02 -7.47
C ALA A 109 -18.38 -15.14 -7.59
N ALA A 110 -18.51 -13.83 -7.39
CA ALA A 110 -17.38 -12.91 -7.35
C ALA A 110 -16.48 -13.08 -6.11
N ALA A 111 -16.89 -13.87 -5.11
CA ALA A 111 -16.13 -14.16 -3.89
C ALA A 111 -15.46 -12.91 -3.27
N PRO A 112 -16.24 -11.87 -2.88
CA PRO A 112 -15.69 -10.71 -2.21
C PRO A 112 -15.28 -11.05 -0.77
N ASP A 113 -14.22 -10.40 -0.29
CA ASP A 113 -13.80 -10.44 1.11
C ASP A 113 -14.64 -9.47 1.96
N VAL A 114 -15.14 -8.37 1.36
CA VAL A 114 -15.98 -7.34 2.00
C VAL A 114 -17.04 -6.83 1.03
N VAL A 115 -18.23 -6.51 1.52
CA VAL A 115 -19.24 -5.74 0.76
C VAL A 115 -19.33 -4.31 1.28
N LEU A 116 -19.17 -3.33 0.39
CA LEU A 116 -19.49 -1.93 0.66
C LEU A 116 -20.94 -1.68 0.23
N LEU A 117 -21.83 -1.50 1.21
CA LEU A 117 -23.22 -1.15 0.99
C LEU A 117 -23.41 0.35 1.12
N VAL A 118 -23.75 1.00 0.01
CA VAL A 118 -23.99 2.44 -0.11
C VAL A 118 -25.38 2.68 -0.67
N GLY A 119 -25.90 3.91 -0.52
CA GLY A 119 -27.16 4.27 -1.16
C GLY A 119 -27.86 5.46 -0.49
N GLY A 120 -28.56 6.23 -1.31
CA GLY A 120 -29.28 7.44 -0.92
C GLY A 120 -28.37 8.58 -0.44
N THR A 121 -28.89 9.81 -0.52
CA THR A 121 -28.37 10.93 0.26
C THR A 121 -28.90 10.86 1.70
N ASP A 122 -28.30 11.60 2.60
CA ASP A 122 -28.78 11.66 3.98
C ASP A 122 -30.16 12.34 4.03
N GLY A 123 -31.14 11.64 4.60
CA GLY A 123 -32.55 12.07 4.62
C GLY A 123 -33.31 11.86 3.31
N GLY A 124 -32.68 11.28 2.29
CA GLY A 124 -33.28 10.98 0.99
C GLY A 124 -33.93 9.59 0.90
N GLU A 125 -33.91 9.01 -0.31
CA GLU A 125 -34.40 7.65 -0.59
C GLU A 125 -33.72 6.62 0.33
N ALA A 126 -34.49 5.69 0.89
CA ALA A 126 -34.01 4.71 1.86
C ALA A 126 -34.54 3.28 1.63
N SER A 127 -35.56 3.10 0.79
CA SER A 127 -36.21 1.82 0.55
C SER A 127 -35.27 0.81 -0.11
N VAL A 128 -34.41 1.25 -1.03
CA VAL A 128 -33.44 0.35 -1.69
C VAL A 128 -32.34 -0.08 -0.72
N LEU A 129 -31.83 0.84 0.11
CA LEU A 129 -30.82 0.52 1.12
C LEU A 129 -31.35 -0.53 2.12
N ARG A 130 -32.58 -0.34 2.62
CA ARG A 130 -33.27 -1.31 3.48
C ARG A 130 -33.48 -2.66 2.81
N HIS A 131 -33.97 -2.66 1.56
CA HIS A 131 -34.18 -3.89 0.79
C HIS A 131 -32.88 -4.68 0.60
N ASN A 132 -31.81 -3.99 0.19
CA ASN A 132 -30.51 -4.61 -0.06
C ASN A 132 -29.90 -5.17 1.22
N ALA A 133 -30.04 -4.47 2.34
CA ALA A 133 -29.59 -4.95 3.64
C ALA A 133 -30.35 -6.22 4.08
N ALA A 134 -31.67 -6.24 3.94
CA ALA A 134 -32.48 -7.44 4.22
C ALA A 134 -32.10 -8.61 3.31
N ALA A 135 -31.86 -8.35 2.02
CA ALA A 135 -31.41 -9.35 1.06
C ALA A 135 -30.04 -9.95 1.43
N LEU A 136 -29.08 -9.11 1.84
CA LEU A 136 -27.77 -9.54 2.31
C LEU A 136 -27.85 -10.31 3.63
N ALA A 137 -28.66 -9.85 4.59
CA ALA A 137 -28.89 -10.55 5.86
C ALA A 137 -29.47 -11.97 5.63
N ALA A 138 -30.37 -12.12 4.65
CA ALA A 138 -30.94 -13.40 4.28
C ALA A 138 -29.94 -14.37 3.63
N LEU A 139 -28.77 -13.90 3.15
CA LEU A 139 -27.75 -14.77 2.57
C LEU A 139 -27.07 -15.68 3.61
N ARG A 140 -27.08 -15.30 4.89
CA ARG A 140 -26.40 -16.01 5.99
C ARG A 140 -24.96 -16.41 5.64
N TRP A 141 -24.23 -15.51 5.00
CA TRP A 141 -22.85 -15.72 4.59
C TRP A 141 -21.88 -14.96 5.51
N PRO A 142 -20.61 -15.39 5.62
CA PRO A 142 -19.67 -14.81 6.59
C PRO A 142 -19.04 -13.49 6.13
N VAL A 143 -19.41 -12.97 4.95
CA VAL A 143 -18.76 -11.79 4.36
C VAL A 143 -19.21 -10.52 5.11
N PRO A 144 -18.29 -9.76 5.73
CA PRO A 144 -18.61 -8.53 6.46
C PRO A 144 -19.10 -7.41 5.52
N VAL A 145 -19.94 -6.53 6.07
CA VAL A 145 -20.50 -5.36 5.37
C VAL A 145 -19.98 -4.07 5.98
N VAL A 146 -19.46 -3.17 5.13
CA VAL A 146 -19.27 -1.76 5.46
C VAL A 146 -20.52 -1.00 5.01
N LEU A 147 -21.26 -0.43 5.95
CA LEU A 147 -22.46 0.36 5.68
C LEU A 147 -22.11 1.84 5.65
N ALA A 148 -22.19 2.44 4.45
CA ALA A 148 -21.84 3.83 4.20
C ALA A 148 -22.91 4.54 3.33
N GLY A 149 -24.18 4.32 3.67
CA GLY A 149 -25.34 4.96 3.03
C GLY A 149 -26.14 5.87 3.97
N ASN A 150 -27.33 6.26 3.53
CA ASN A 150 -28.24 7.21 4.18
C ASN A 150 -28.23 7.15 5.72
N ALA A 151 -27.75 8.23 6.34
CA ALA A 151 -27.59 8.36 7.78
C ALA A 151 -28.91 8.19 8.57
N ALA A 152 -30.04 8.57 7.98
CA ALA A 152 -31.35 8.55 8.65
C ALA A 152 -31.85 7.14 8.99
N VAL A 153 -31.36 6.12 8.27
CA VAL A 153 -31.82 4.72 8.43
C VAL A 153 -30.67 3.77 8.81
N ARG A 154 -29.49 4.33 9.08
CA ARG A 154 -28.25 3.58 9.26
C ARG A 154 -28.31 2.60 10.44
N GLU A 155 -28.89 3.02 11.57
CA GLU A 155 -29.03 2.16 12.75
C GLU A 155 -29.97 0.98 12.49
N GLU A 156 -31.13 1.25 11.87
CA GLU A 156 -32.11 0.24 11.46
C GLU A 156 -31.50 -0.80 10.49
N VAL A 157 -30.77 -0.31 9.49
CA VAL A 157 -30.11 -1.14 8.49
C VAL A 157 -28.98 -1.98 9.10
N ALA A 158 -28.17 -1.38 9.98
CA ALA A 158 -27.11 -2.11 10.70
C ALA A 158 -27.71 -3.21 11.59
N ALA A 159 -28.79 -2.93 12.31
CA ALA A 159 -29.49 -3.91 13.14
C ALA A 159 -30.06 -5.08 12.31
N THR A 160 -30.60 -4.78 11.12
CA THR A 160 -31.12 -5.80 10.18
C THR A 160 -30.02 -6.76 9.73
N LEU A 161 -28.86 -6.23 9.32
CA LEU A 161 -27.70 -7.03 8.93
C LEU A 161 -27.16 -7.87 10.10
N ALA A 162 -26.99 -7.24 11.27
CA ALA A 162 -26.51 -7.92 12.47
C ALA A 162 -27.46 -9.05 12.93
N GLY A 163 -28.78 -8.83 12.85
CA GLY A 163 -29.79 -9.86 13.13
C GLY A 163 -29.73 -11.07 12.17
N GLY A 164 -29.17 -10.89 10.98
CA GLY A 164 -28.86 -11.96 10.03
C GLY A 164 -27.51 -12.66 10.29
N GLY A 165 -26.76 -12.25 11.31
CA GLY A 165 -25.41 -12.75 11.60
C GLY A 165 -24.31 -12.17 10.72
N VAL A 166 -24.58 -11.10 9.98
CA VAL A 166 -23.59 -10.43 9.12
C VAL A 166 -22.77 -9.45 9.97
N PRO A 167 -21.43 -9.55 10.02
CA PRO A 167 -20.62 -8.55 10.71
C PRO A 167 -20.74 -7.18 10.00
N VAL A 168 -21.09 -6.14 10.75
CA VAL A 168 -21.31 -4.79 10.19
C VAL A 168 -20.29 -3.81 10.75
N THR A 169 -19.69 -2.99 9.90
CA THR A 169 -18.96 -1.78 10.29
C THR A 169 -19.67 -0.57 9.70
N VAL A 170 -20.09 0.35 10.55
CA VAL A 170 -20.81 1.56 10.15
C VAL A 170 -19.84 2.68 9.81
N ALA A 171 -20.11 3.42 8.75
CA ALA A 171 -19.35 4.59 8.32
C ALA A 171 -20.30 5.77 8.00
N GLY A 172 -19.73 6.96 7.86
CA GLY A 172 -20.40 8.10 7.25
C GLY A 172 -20.81 7.78 5.81
N ASN A 173 -21.90 8.40 5.35
CA ASN A 173 -22.38 8.21 3.98
C ASN A 173 -21.30 8.64 2.98
N VAL A 174 -21.02 7.84 1.95
CA VAL A 174 -20.08 8.24 0.89
C VAL A 174 -20.61 9.38 0.05
N LEU A 175 -21.93 9.55 -0.01
CA LEU A 175 -22.63 10.57 -0.78
C LEU A 175 -23.75 11.19 0.08
N PRO A 176 -23.40 11.97 1.12
CA PRO A 176 -24.40 12.56 2.02
C PRO A 176 -25.35 13.52 1.30
N ASP A 177 -24.90 14.18 0.22
CA ASP A 177 -25.72 15.06 -0.61
C ASP A 177 -25.37 14.90 -2.10
N ILE A 178 -26.27 15.32 -2.99
CA ILE A 178 -26.07 15.24 -4.44
C ILE A 178 -24.82 16.04 -4.81
N GLY A 179 -23.88 15.39 -5.48
CA GLY A 179 -22.63 16.01 -5.91
C GLY A 179 -21.58 16.19 -4.81
N ARG A 180 -21.87 15.80 -3.56
CA ARG A 180 -20.92 15.89 -2.43
C ARG A 180 -20.41 14.50 -2.03
N LEU A 181 -19.19 14.16 -2.45
CA LEU A 181 -18.55 12.89 -2.12
C LEU A 181 -17.73 13.00 -0.82
N GLU A 182 -17.97 12.12 0.15
CA GLU A 182 -17.25 12.06 1.44
C GLU A 182 -16.69 10.66 1.73
N PRO A 183 -15.61 10.22 1.03
CA PRO A 183 -15.17 8.83 1.09
C PRO A 183 -14.36 8.50 2.35
N ALA A 184 -13.94 9.50 3.14
CA ALA A 184 -12.97 9.32 4.22
C ALA A 184 -13.39 8.30 5.28
N SER A 185 -14.63 8.40 5.77
CA SER A 185 -15.14 7.47 6.78
C SER A 185 -15.30 6.05 6.22
N ALA A 186 -15.81 5.91 4.99
CA ALA A 186 -15.93 4.61 4.34
C ALA A 186 -14.57 3.97 4.09
N ARG A 187 -13.57 4.72 3.60
CA ARG A 187 -12.19 4.24 3.43
C ARG A 187 -11.61 3.70 4.74
N ALA A 188 -11.75 4.46 5.83
CA ALA A 188 -11.27 4.03 7.15
C ALA A 188 -11.96 2.74 7.62
N ALA A 189 -13.28 2.64 7.43
CA ALA A 189 -14.04 1.43 7.77
C ALA A 189 -13.63 0.23 6.92
N ILE A 190 -13.41 0.40 5.61
CA ILE A 190 -12.93 -0.64 4.70
C ILE A 190 -11.56 -1.17 5.16
N ARG A 191 -10.61 -0.27 5.46
CA ARG A 191 -9.29 -0.65 5.97
C ARG A 191 -9.39 -1.38 7.31
N ALA A 192 -10.22 -0.90 8.23
CA ALA A 192 -10.42 -1.54 9.52
C ALA A 192 -11.03 -2.95 9.38
N VAL A 193 -11.99 -3.15 8.47
CA VAL A 193 -12.55 -4.48 8.20
C VAL A 193 -11.50 -5.40 7.57
N PHE A 194 -10.72 -4.90 6.63
CA PHE A 194 -9.63 -5.65 6.00
C PHE A 194 -8.63 -6.17 7.03
N LEU A 195 -8.18 -5.28 7.93
CA LEU A 195 -7.24 -5.64 9.00
C LEU A 195 -7.84 -6.66 9.97
N ARG A 196 -9.09 -6.49 10.41
CA ARG A 196 -9.69 -7.40 11.39
C ARG A 196 -10.10 -8.77 10.83
N HIS A 197 -10.66 -8.80 9.62
CA HIS A 197 -11.33 -10.01 9.10
C HIS A 197 -10.52 -10.75 8.03
N VAL A 198 -9.66 -10.05 7.29
CA VAL A 198 -8.92 -10.65 6.18
C VAL A 198 -7.48 -10.92 6.59
N ILE A 199 -6.80 -9.90 7.14
CA ILE A 199 -5.42 -10.05 7.59
C ILE A 199 -5.35 -10.69 8.98
N GLY A 200 -6.09 -10.15 9.96
CA GLY A 200 -6.14 -10.65 11.32
C GLY A 200 -7.12 -11.81 11.53
N GLY A 201 -7.78 -12.28 10.47
CA GLY A 201 -8.67 -13.44 10.52
C GLY A 201 -7.96 -14.75 10.22
N ASP A 202 -8.70 -15.86 10.34
CA ASP A 202 -8.21 -17.23 10.21
C ASP A 202 -7.56 -17.56 8.85
N ARG A 203 -7.68 -16.66 7.86
CA ARG A 203 -7.11 -16.85 6.53
C ARG A 203 -5.58 -16.80 6.51
N LEU A 204 -4.97 -16.02 7.41
CA LEU A 204 -3.50 -15.90 7.48
C LEU A 204 -2.89 -16.64 8.67
N SER A 205 -3.64 -16.75 9.76
CA SER A 205 -3.31 -17.57 10.93
C SER A 205 -4.53 -17.60 11.85
N THR A 206 -4.73 -18.72 12.55
CA THR A 206 -5.70 -18.82 13.65
C THR A 206 -5.12 -18.35 14.99
N ASP A 207 -3.84 -17.94 15.02
CA ASP A 207 -3.17 -17.51 16.24
C ASP A 207 -3.62 -16.08 16.64
N PRO A 208 -4.14 -15.88 17.86
CA PRO A 208 -4.70 -14.61 18.29
C PRO A 208 -3.66 -13.48 18.38
N ARG A 209 -2.36 -13.80 18.42
CA ARG A 209 -1.28 -12.80 18.44
C ARG A 209 -1.26 -11.95 17.18
N LEU A 210 -1.65 -12.50 16.03
CA LEU A 210 -1.62 -11.79 14.75
C LEU A 210 -2.46 -10.51 14.80
N ALA A 211 -3.69 -10.61 15.31
CA ALA A 211 -4.59 -9.47 15.48
C ALA A 211 -4.02 -8.43 16.49
N GLY A 212 -3.28 -8.89 17.49
CA GLY A 212 -2.60 -8.03 18.46
C GLY A 212 -1.34 -7.35 17.92
N TRP A 213 -0.73 -7.86 16.85
CA TRP A 213 0.49 -7.31 16.25
C TRP A 213 0.24 -6.43 15.04
N VAL A 214 -0.67 -6.81 14.15
CA VAL A 214 -0.86 -6.09 12.88
C VAL A 214 -1.57 -4.77 13.12
N ARG A 215 -0.91 -3.66 12.77
CA ARG A 215 -1.42 -2.29 12.89
C ARG A 215 -1.99 -1.77 11.58
N THR A 216 -1.40 -2.16 10.46
CA THR A 216 -1.76 -1.66 9.13
C THR A 216 -1.32 -2.59 8.02
N VAL A 217 -1.62 -2.24 6.78
CA VAL A 217 -1.13 -2.93 5.58
C VAL A 217 0.26 -2.43 5.22
N THR A 218 1.14 -3.28 4.70
CA THR A 218 2.53 -2.89 4.36
C THR A 218 2.62 -1.61 3.55
N PRO A 219 1.80 -1.41 2.50
CA PRO A 219 1.94 -0.18 1.71
C PRO A 219 1.54 1.10 2.44
N ASP A 220 0.63 1.03 3.42
CA ASP A 220 0.30 2.19 4.25
C ASP A 220 1.43 2.48 5.24
N ALA A 221 2.04 1.44 5.82
CA ALA A 221 3.23 1.61 6.66
C ALA A 221 4.38 2.22 5.85
N VAL A 222 4.64 1.73 4.64
CA VAL A 222 5.66 2.33 3.77
C VAL A 222 5.32 3.79 3.46
N LEU A 223 4.07 4.10 3.06
CA LEU A 223 3.66 5.47 2.77
C LEU A 223 3.85 6.41 3.97
N ALA A 224 3.47 5.97 5.18
CA ALA A 224 3.71 6.72 6.41
C ALA A 224 5.21 6.96 6.65
N GLY A 225 6.05 5.94 6.44
CA GLY A 225 7.50 6.09 6.51
C GLY A 225 8.07 7.06 5.47
N VAL A 226 7.54 7.07 4.24
CA VAL A 226 7.91 8.05 3.20
C VAL A 226 7.51 9.46 3.61
N THR A 227 6.33 9.64 4.21
CA THR A 227 5.87 10.93 4.74
C THR A 227 6.80 11.45 5.83
N GLU A 228 7.20 10.60 6.79
CA GLU A 228 8.18 10.99 7.82
C GLU A 228 9.55 11.33 7.21
N LEU A 229 9.99 10.59 6.18
CA LEU A 229 11.25 10.87 5.48
C LEU A 229 11.20 12.22 4.75
N ALA A 230 10.08 12.55 4.10
CA ALA A 230 9.89 13.85 3.47
C ALA A 230 9.82 14.98 4.51
N ALA A 231 9.15 14.77 5.65
CA ALA A 231 9.10 15.73 6.74
C ALA A 231 10.50 16.02 7.33
N ALA A 232 11.33 15.00 7.52
CA ALA A 232 12.72 15.13 7.95
C ALA A 232 13.59 15.91 6.95
N ARG A 233 13.14 16.05 5.70
CA ARG A 233 13.83 16.77 4.62
C ARG A 233 13.25 18.16 4.34
N SER A 234 12.23 18.59 5.05
CA SER A 234 11.49 19.85 4.82
C SER A 234 12.35 21.11 4.72
N GLY A 235 13.54 21.15 5.34
CA GLY A 235 14.49 22.27 5.21
C GLY A 235 15.45 22.21 4.02
N ARG A 236 15.36 21.20 3.15
CA ARG A 236 16.22 21.05 1.95
C ARG A 236 15.58 21.76 0.75
N PRO A 237 16.37 22.21 -0.25
CA PRO A 237 15.83 22.90 -1.44
C PRO A 237 14.84 22.06 -2.27
N ALA A 238 14.96 20.74 -2.21
CA ALA A 238 14.06 19.78 -2.85
C ALA A 238 13.69 18.70 -1.79
N PRO A 239 12.69 18.98 -0.93
CA PRO A 239 12.36 18.12 0.20
C PRO A 239 11.63 16.84 -0.23
N GLY A 240 10.94 16.88 -1.37
CA GLY A 240 10.10 15.79 -1.88
C GLY A 240 10.86 14.47 -2.04
N VAL A 241 10.12 13.37 -1.88
CA VAL A 241 10.61 12.00 -1.87
C VAL A 241 9.78 11.13 -2.79
N VAL A 242 10.45 10.32 -3.60
CA VAL A 242 9.86 9.20 -4.35
C VAL A 242 10.48 7.91 -3.83
N VAL A 243 9.65 6.90 -3.59
CA VAL A 243 10.09 5.55 -3.27
C VAL A 243 9.51 4.59 -4.29
N VAL A 244 10.34 3.74 -4.86
CA VAL A 244 9.90 2.62 -5.70
C VAL A 244 10.23 1.32 -4.98
N ASP A 245 9.21 0.64 -4.46
CA ASP A 245 9.34 -0.64 -3.76
C ASP A 245 9.02 -1.79 -4.70
N VAL A 246 10.06 -2.51 -5.13
CA VAL A 246 9.93 -3.64 -6.07
C VAL A 246 9.81 -4.94 -5.28
N GLY A 247 8.60 -5.47 -5.24
CA GLY A 247 8.26 -6.74 -4.63
C GLY A 247 8.28 -7.92 -5.61
N GLY A 248 8.11 -9.13 -5.07
CA GLY A 248 7.97 -10.34 -5.89
C GLY A 248 6.69 -10.37 -6.73
N ALA A 249 5.61 -9.74 -6.25
CA ALA A 249 4.29 -9.74 -6.88
C ALA A 249 3.87 -8.37 -7.44
N THR A 250 4.21 -7.28 -6.75
CA THR A 250 3.83 -5.92 -7.13
C THR A 250 5.05 -5.00 -7.15
N THR A 251 4.94 -3.90 -7.87
CA THR A 251 5.81 -2.74 -7.67
C THR A 251 4.95 -1.55 -7.25
N ASP A 252 5.33 -0.90 -6.15
CA ASP A 252 4.61 0.23 -5.58
C ASP A 252 5.46 1.50 -5.76
N VAL A 253 4.84 2.59 -6.20
CA VAL A 253 5.49 3.92 -6.25
C VAL A 253 4.81 4.80 -5.23
N HIS A 254 5.55 5.25 -4.23
CA HIS A 254 5.12 6.22 -3.22
C HIS A 254 5.75 7.57 -3.52
N CYS A 255 4.98 8.64 -3.46
CA CYS A 255 5.48 9.99 -3.68
C CYS A 255 4.92 10.94 -2.63
N VAL A 256 5.79 11.74 -2.04
CA VAL A 256 5.44 12.92 -1.24
C VAL A 256 6.19 14.09 -1.89
N PRO A 257 5.53 14.89 -2.74
CA PRO A 257 6.18 16.00 -3.44
C PRO A 257 6.52 17.14 -2.48
N ASP A 258 7.21 18.15 -3.02
CA ASP A 258 7.36 19.43 -2.35
C ASP A 258 6.02 20.21 -2.34
N PRO A 259 5.46 20.54 -1.15
CA PRO A 259 4.21 21.30 -1.06
C PRO A 259 4.30 22.71 -1.67
N ASP A 260 5.48 23.33 -1.73
CA ASP A 260 5.63 24.68 -2.30
C ASP A 260 5.68 24.64 -3.83
N ALA A 261 6.36 23.65 -4.41
CA ALA A 261 6.35 23.41 -5.85
C ALA A 261 4.95 23.05 -6.37
N GLU A 262 4.18 22.28 -5.58
CA GLU A 262 2.79 21.93 -5.90
C GLU A 262 1.88 23.17 -5.87
N GLN A 263 1.99 24.01 -4.84
CA GLN A 263 1.23 25.27 -4.73
C GLN A 263 1.59 26.26 -5.84
N ALA A 264 2.87 26.37 -6.21
CA ALA A 264 3.34 27.24 -7.29
C ALA A 264 2.83 26.79 -8.67
N ALA A 265 2.72 25.48 -8.91
CA ALA A 265 2.22 24.94 -10.18
C ALA A 265 0.70 25.09 -10.35
N LEU A 266 -0.06 25.13 -9.23
CA LEU A 266 -1.53 25.09 -9.26
C LEU A 266 -2.21 26.46 -9.22
N GLY A 267 -1.50 27.54 -8.92
CA GLY A 267 -1.99 28.92 -9.13
C GLY A 267 -3.27 29.31 -8.37
N ARG A 268 -3.77 28.50 -7.42
CA ARG A 268 -4.83 28.73 -6.43
C ARG A 268 -5.03 27.45 -5.59
N GLU A 269 -5.56 27.61 -4.37
CA GLU A 269 -5.86 26.55 -3.38
C GLU A 269 -6.35 25.24 -4.03
N ALA A 270 -5.45 24.26 -4.12
CA ALA A 270 -5.76 22.94 -4.67
C ALA A 270 -6.52 22.11 -3.64
N VAL A 271 -7.82 22.37 -3.52
CA VAL A 271 -8.73 21.56 -2.71
C VAL A 271 -8.80 20.16 -3.33
N GLY A 272 -8.17 19.16 -2.68
CA GLY A 272 -8.40 17.74 -2.95
C GLY A 272 -7.24 16.94 -3.57
N VAL A 273 -6.06 17.52 -3.79
CA VAL A 273 -4.87 16.73 -4.17
C VAL A 273 -4.25 16.10 -2.92
N PRO A 274 -4.02 14.77 -2.88
CA PRO A 274 -3.38 14.15 -1.73
C PRO A 274 -1.90 14.57 -1.61
N ALA A 275 -1.50 15.01 -0.41
CA ALA A 275 -0.11 15.35 -0.09
C ALA A 275 0.84 14.14 -0.15
N ALA A 276 0.32 12.92 0.02
CA ALA A 276 1.05 11.68 -0.15
C ALA A 276 0.29 10.80 -1.14
N ARG A 277 1.00 10.31 -2.16
CA ARG A 277 0.43 9.62 -3.32
C ARG A 277 1.08 8.26 -3.48
N ARG A 278 0.31 7.33 -4.03
CA ARG A 278 0.76 5.95 -4.25
C ARG A 278 0.09 5.36 -5.48
N THR A 279 0.87 4.68 -6.31
CA THR A 279 0.36 3.74 -7.32
C THR A 279 0.87 2.33 -7.06
N VAL A 280 0.13 1.34 -7.53
CA VAL A 280 0.40 -0.08 -7.30
C VAL A 280 0.28 -0.81 -8.62
N GLU A 281 1.36 -1.45 -9.02
CA GLU A 281 1.45 -2.14 -10.29
C GLU A 281 1.50 -3.65 -10.04
N GLY A 282 0.32 -4.29 -10.12
CA GLY A 282 0.16 -5.72 -9.82
C GLY A 282 0.79 -6.67 -10.84
N ASP A 283 1.10 -6.16 -12.03
CA ASP A 283 1.77 -6.86 -13.12
C ASP A 283 3.29 -6.67 -13.13
N LEU A 284 3.86 -5.88 -12.21
CA LEU A 284 5.29 -5.53 -12.21
C LEU A 284 6.11 -6.20 -11.10
N GLY A 285 5.67 -7.36 -10.60
CA GLY A 285 6.44 -8.17 -9.66
C GLY A 285 7.58 -8.96 -10.33
N VAL A 286 8.75 -8.99 -9.71
CA VAL A 286 9.96 -9.64 -10.29
C VAL A 286 10.00 -11.17 -10.14
N ALA A 287 9.06 -11.76 -9.41
CA ALA A 287 8.97 -13.21 -9.18
C ALA A 287 7.60 -13.76 -9.59
N SER A 288 6.58 -13.61 -8.75
CA SER A 288 5.22 -14.12 -8.98
C SER A 288 4.57 -13.55 -10.24
N SER A 289 4.87 -12.28 -10.57
CA SER A 289 4.31 -11.58 -11.73
C SER A 289 5.33 -11.38 -12.85
N ALA A 290 6.47 -12.11 -12.84
CA ALA A 290 7.57 -11.85 -13.78
C ALA A 290 7.18 -12.02 -15.25
N GLY A 291 6.22 -12.91 -15.57
CA GLY A 291 5.68 -13.04 -16.92
C GLY A 291 4.89 -11.82 -17.37
N ALA A 292 4.03 -11.30 -16.49
CA ALA A 292 3.26 -10.08 -16.75
C ALA A 292 4.17 -8.86 -16.85
N LEU A 293 5.23 -8.79 -16.03
CA LEU A 293 6.24 -7.73 -16.08
C LEU A 293 6.94 -7.68 -17.44
N ARG A 294 7.31 -8.84 -18.01
CA ARG A 294 7.90 -8.89 -19.36
C ARG A 294 6.93 -8.38 -20.43
N ALA A 295 5.66 -8.75 -20.33
CA ALA A 295 4.63 -8.26 -21.24
C ALA A 295 4.43 -6.74 -21.10
N ALA A 296 4.42 -6.21 -19.89
CA ALA A 296 4.32 -4.79 -19.60
C ALA A 296 5.54 -4.01 -20.12
N ALA A 297 6.75 -4.51 -19.90
CA ALA A 297 7.98 -3.92 -20.41
C ALA A 297 7.98 -3.87 -21.94
N ALA A 298 7.60 -4.97 -22.61
CA ALA A 298 7.47 -4.99 -24.07
C ALA A 298 6.40 -4.04 -24.59
N ALA A 299 5.23 -3.97 -23.93
CA ALA A 299 4.14 -3.07 -24.31
C ALA A 299 4.51 -1.59 -24.15
N GLU A 300 5.41 -1.27 -23.21
CA GLU A 300 5.91 0.08 -23.00
C GLU A 300 7.26 0.35 -23.67
N ASP A 301 7.77 -0.56 -24.53
CA ASP A 301 9.07 -0.41 -25.20
C ASP A 301 10.23 -0.15 -24.21
N VAL A 302 10.21 -0.86 -23.08
CA VAL A 302 11.27 -0.85 -22.06
C VAL A 302 12.18 -2.05 -22.29
N PRO A 303 13.46 -1.85 -22.64
CA PRO A 303 14.38 -2.94 -22.90
C PRO A 303 14.69 -3.71 -21.61
N LEU A 304 14.58 -5.04 -21.68
CA LEU A 304 15.05 -5.91 -20.60
C LEU A 304 16.58 -6.04 -20.71
N GLY A 305 17.28 -5.79 -19.60
CA GLY A 305 18.74 -6.01 -19.51
C GLY A 305 19.14 -7.50 -19.46
N GLY A 306 18.16 -8.39 -19.36
CA GLY A 306 18.30 -9.82 -19.15
C GLY A 306 17.13 -10.37 -18.33
N ASP A 307 17.25 -11.64 -17.91
CA ASP A 307 16.28 -12.31 -17.04
C ASP A 307 16.71 -12.33 -15.56
N ALA A 308 17.84 -11.69 -15.21
CA ALA A 308 18.26 -11.62 -13.82
C ALA A 308 17.26 -10.77 -13.01
N PRO A 309 17.03 -11.09 -11.72
CA PRO A 309 16.07 -10.36 -10.89
C PRO A 309 16.30 -8.83 -10.86
N LEU A 310 17.56 -8.39 -10.94
CA LEU A 310 17.90 -6.97 -10.98
C LEU A 310 17.57 -6.31 -12.32
N ASP A 311 17.68 -7.03 -13.44
CA ASP A 311 17.28 -6.52 -14.76
C ASP A 311 15.76 -6.35 -14.84
N LEU A 312 15.03 -7.34 -14.32
CA LEU A 312 13.58 -7.24 -14.13
C LEU A 312 13.22 -6.10 -13.18
N GLY A 313 13.96 -5.91 -12.09
CA GLY A 313 13.78 -4.81 -11.16
C GLY A 313 13.94 -3.44 -11.81
N ALA A 314 14.97 -3.25 -12.63
CA ALA A 314 15.18 -2.01 -13.39
C ALA A 314 14.01 -1.73 -14.35
N ALA A 315 13.56 -2.75 -15.09
CA ALA A 315 12.41 -2.61 -15.97
C ALA A 315 11.11 -2.30 -15.21
N ALA A 316 10.89 -2.95 -14.06
CA ALA A 316 9.76 -2.68 -13.19
C ALA A 316 9.75 -1.24 -12.69
N VAL A 317 10.91 -0.71 -12.24
CA VAL A 317 11.05 0.70 -11.85
C VAL A 317 10.70 1.64 -13.01
N THR A 318 11.25 1.40 -14.19
CA THR A 318 10.99 2.25 -15.38
C THR A 318 9.50 2.27 -15.73
N VAL A 319 8.88 1.10 -15.85
CA VAL A 319 7.44 0.99 -16.19
C VAL A 319 6.58 1.61 -15.09
N ALA A 320 6.88 1.33 -13.82
CA ALA A 320 6.12 1.86 -12.70
C ALA A 320 6.19 3.39 -12.62
N LEU A 321 7.38 3.99 -12.80
CA LEU A 321 7.53 5.44 -12.81
C LEU A 321 6.80 6.09 -13.99
N ARG A 322 6.86 5.50 -15.19
CA ARG A 322 6.10 6.00 -16.35
C ARG A 322 4.59 5.97 -16.09
N ARG A 323 4.07 4.87 -15.53
CA ARG A 323 2.66 4.73 -15.15
C ARG A 323 2.26 5.72 -14.07
N HIS A 324 3.09 5.86 -13.04
CA HIS A 324 2.88 6.83 -11.97
C HIS A 324 2.80 8.26 -12.50
N LEU A 325 3.74 8.67 -13.37
CA LEU A 325 3.72 9.99 -14.01
C LEU A 325 2.45 10.24 -14.84
N ARG A 326 1.94 9.21 -15.53
CA ARG A 326 0.65 9.31 -16.25
C ARG A 326 -0.53 9.49 -15.29
N GLY A 327 -0.51 8.82 -14.14
CA GLY A 327 -1.49 9.03 -13.07
C GLY A 327 -1.42 10.45 -12.48
N GLU A 328 -0.21 10.97 -12.29
CA GLU A 328 0.03 12.31 -11.73
C GLU A 328 -0.45 13.44 -12.64
N ALA A 329 -0.55 13.20 -13.95
CA ALA A 329 -1.11 14.17 -14.90
C ALA A 329 -2.57 14.56 -14.55
N ALA A 330 -3.27 13.74 -13.76
CA ALA A 330 -4.60 14.06 -13.25
C ALA A 330 -4.59 15.16 -12.17
N TYR A 331 -3.44 15.42 -11.53
CA TYR A 331 -3.29 16.40 -10.45
C TYR A 331 -2.65 17.72 -10.91
N GLY A 332 -2.17 17.80 -12.16
CA GLY A 332 -1.57 19.01 -12.73
C GLY A 332 -0.71 18.69 -13.96
N PRO A 333 -0.30 19.71 -14.74
CA PRO A 333 0.48 19.47 -15.95
C PRO A 333 1.83 18.78 -15.65
N GLY A 334 2.06 17.63 -16.29
CA GLY A 334 3.39 17.01 -16.43
C GLY A 334 3.91 16.15 -15.26
N GLY A 335 3.12 15.93 -14.20
CA GLY A 335 3.58 15.20 -13.00
C GLY A 335 4.70 15.92 -12.27
N ALA A 336 4.68 17.26 -12.30
CA ALA A 336 5.76 18.12 -11.82
C ALA A 336 6.22 17.78 -10.38
N GLY A 337 5.28 17.45 -9.48
CA GLY A 337 5.62 17.12 -8.10
C GLY A 337 6.57 15.93 -7.94
N VAL A 338 6.46 14.91 -8.80
CA VAL A 338 7.33 13.73 -8.75
C VAL A 338 8.71 14.05 -9.32
N ARG A 339 8.77 14.83 -10.42
CA ARG A 339 10.01 15.20 -11.10
C ARG A 339 10.86 16.19 -10.30
N THR A 340 10.26 16.93 -9.39
CA THR A 340 10.96 17.90 -8.52
C THR A 340 11.39 17.30 -7.18
N CYS A 341 11.10 16.02 -6.93
CA CYS A 341 11.53 15.36 -5.70
C CYS A 341 13.07 15.28 -5.66
N GLY A 342 13.66 15.71 -4.55
CA GLY A 342 15.12 15.72 -4.38
C GLY A 342 15.71 14.39 -3.93
N LEU A 343 14.88 13.38 -3.68
CA LEU A 343 15.30 12.05 -3.25
C LEU A 343 14.45 10.97 -3.94
N VAL A 344 15.14 9.99 -4.54
CA VAL A 344 14.56 8.75 -5.02
C VAL A 344 15.13 7.59 -4.20
N VAL A 345 14.27 6.79 -3.60
CA VAL A 345 14.64 5.58 -2.84
C VAL A 345 14.23 4.35 -3.63
N LEU A 346 15.17 3.47 -3.93
CA LEU A 346 14.86 2.13 -4.42
C LEU A 346 14.76 1.18 -3.24
N SER A 347 13.65 0.48 -3.12
CA SER A 347 13.44 -0.57 -2.11
C SER A 347 13.04 -1.89 -2.76
N GLY A 348 13.11 -2.96 -1.98
CA GLY A 348 12.83 -4.32 -2.44
C GLY A 348 14.07 -5.20 -2.57
N GLY A 349 13.87 -6.52 -2.51
CA GLY A 349 14.95 -7.50 -2.36
C GLY A 349 15.99 -7.47 -3.48
N VAL A 350 15.57 -7.15 -4.72
CA VAL A 350 16.46 -7.12 -5.88
C VAL A 350 17.52 -6.03 -5.79
N PHE A 351 17.22 -4.89 -5.18
CA PHE A 351 18.20 -3.81 -4.99
C PHE A 351 18.99 -3.97 -3.70
N ARG A 352 18.35 -4.43 -2.62
CA ARG A 352 18.98 -4.61 -1.30
C ARG A 352 20.16 -5.58 -1.32
N HIS A 353 20.08 -6.61 -2.17
CA HIS A 353 21.09 -7.66 -2.27
C HIS A 353 22.00 -7.53 -3.49
N ALA A 354 21.83 -6.47 -4.30
CA ALA A 354 22.69 -6.21 -5.45
C ALA A 354 24.07 -5.72 -5.03
N SER A 355 25.11 -6.15 -5.76
CA SER A 355 26.44 -5.54 -5.65
C SER A 355 26.43 -4.11 -6.20
N GLY A 356 27.36 -3.27 -5.74
CA GLY A 356 27.41 -1.86 -6.13
C GLY A 356 27.52 -1.62 -7.64
N SER A 357 28.30 -2.42 -8.37
CA SER A 357 28.46 -2.29 -9.82
C SER A 357 27.19 -2.69 -10.57
N ALA A 358 26.59 -3.83 -10.24
CA ALA A 358 25.38 -4.30 -10.89
C ALA A 358 24.19 -3.35 -10.63
N LEU A 359 24.11 -2.80 -9.42
CA LEU A 359 23.13 -1.77 -9.07
C LEU A 359 23.34 -0.50 -9.90
N ALA A 360 24.58 -0.02 -10.05
CA ALA A 360 24.88 1.16 -10.86
C ALA A 360 24.46 0.97 -12.32
N ASP A 361 24.72 -0.21 -12.90
CA ASP A 361 24.30 -0.52 -14.28
C ASP A 361 22.77 -0.54 -14.42
N ALA A 362 22.07 -1.11 -13.43
CA ALA A 362 20.60 -1.12 -13.40
C ALA A 362 20.02 0.29 -13.30
N VAL A 363 20.57 1.12 -12.42
CA VAL A 363 20.19 2.53 -12.26
C VAL A 363 20.46 3.33 -13.53
N ALA A 364 21.61 3.13 -14.17
CA ALA A 364 21.96 3.81 -15.41
C ALA A 364 20.94 3.53 -16.53
N ARG A 365 20.39 2.31 -16.60
CA ARG A 365 19.31 1.98 -17.55
C ARG A 365 18.01 2.71 -17.24
N VAL A 366 17.63 2.84 -15.97
CA VAL A 366 16.45 3.64 -15.58
C VAL A 366 16.68 5.12 -15.90
N ALA A 367 17.86 5.66 -15.57
CA ALA A 367 18.22 7.05 -15.84
C ALA A 367 18.28 7.37 -17.35
N ALA A 368 18.66 6.40 -18.19
CA ALA A 368 18.66 6.55 -19.64
C ALA A 368 17.25 6.54 -20.28
N ASP A 369 16.21 6.23 -19.50
CA ASP A 369 14.85 6.18 -20.01
C ASP A 369 14.35 7.56 -20.47
N ARG A 370 13.92 7.64 -21.74
CA ARG A 370 13.33 8.84 -22.33
C ARG A 370 11.79 8.86 -22.28
N GLY A 371 11.16 7.79 -21.79
CA GLY A 371 9.70 7.73 -21.61
C GLY A 371 9.21 8.45 -20.34
N GLY A 372 10.12 8.98 -19.53
CA GLY A 372 9.83 9.85 -18.40
C GLY A 372 10.44 9.40 -17.08
N ALA A 373 10.78 8.12 -16.93
CA ALA A 373 11.36 7.61 -15.68
C ALA A 373 12.73 8.22 -15.41
N GLY A 374 13.58 8.40 -16.43
CA GLY A 374 14.91 9.01 -16.27
C GLY A 374 14.85 10.43 -15.73
N ALA A 375 13.84 11.20 -16.12
CA ALA A 375 13.60 12.56 -15.64
C ALA A 375 13.08 12.64 -14.20
N VAL A 376 12.68 11.52 -13.57
CA VAL A 376 12.42 11.47 -12.11
C VAL A 376 13.73 11.33 -11.33
N LEU A 377 14.72 10.69 -11.93
CA LEU A 377 16.04 10.50 -11.33
C LEU A 377 16.96 11.71 -11.57
N GLU A 378 16.69 12.49 -12.62
CA GLU A 378 17.49 13.65 -12.99
C GLU A 378 17.51 14.71 -11.88
N GLY A 379 18.70 15.00 -11.35
CA GLY A 379 18.88 15.98 -10.28
C GLY A 379 18.49 15.51 -8.87
N ALA A 380 17.89 14.32 -8.73
CA ALA A 380 17.56 13.73 -7.44
C ALA A 380 18.74 12.94 -6.86
N ALA A 381 18.88 12.95 -5.53
CA ALA A 381 19.74 11.99 -4.85
C ALA A 381 19.10 10.59 -4.96
N LEU A 382 19.89 9.56 -5.25
CA LEU A 382 19.40 8.19 -5.32
C LEU A 382 19.99 7.35 -4.20
N VAL A 383 19.12 6.74 -3.40
CA VAL A 383 19.48 5.85 -2.28
C VAL A 383 18.82 4.48 -2.46
N VAL A 384 19.39 3.45 -1.83
CA VAL A 384 18.75 2.14 -1.71
C VAL A 384 18.44 1.86 -0.25
N ASP A 385 17.20 1.49 0.06
CA ASP A 385 16.82 1.06 1.41
C ASP A 385 17.34 -0.35 1.72
N ARG A 386 18.67 -0.48 1.86
CA ARG A 386 19.36 -1.75 2.15
C ARG A 386 18.87 -2.40 3.43
N ARG A 387 18.50 -1.59 4.41
CA ARG A 387 18.07 -2.02 5.75
C ARG A 387 16.57 -2.27 5.85
N TYR A 388 15.78 -1.94 4.82
CA TYR A 388 14.33 -2.11 4.76
C TYR A 388 13.62 -1.40 5.93
N VAL A 389 13.94 -0.13 6.15
CA VAL A 389 13.48 0.62 7.33
C VAL A 389 12.20 1.41 7.10
N LEU A 390 11.76 1.62 5.86
CA LEU A 390 10.58 2.47 5.57
C LEU A 390 9.29 1.95 6.23
N ALA A 391 9.02 0.64 6.11
CA ALA A 391 7.84 0.04 6.76
C ALA A 391 7.92 0.12 8.30
N ALA A 392 9.13 -0.08 8.86
CA ALA A 392 9.35 0.03 10.30
C ALA A 392 9.16 1.48 10.80
N ALA A 393 9.67 2.47 10.06
CA ALA A 393 9.48 3.88 10.38
C ALA A 393 7.99 4.25 10.37
N GLY A 394 7.23 3.79 9.38
CA GLY A 394 5.79 4.04 9.35
C GLY A 394 4.98 3.34 10.44
N LEU A 395 5.39 2.14 10.87
CA LEU A 395 4.81 1.48 12.03
C LEU A 395 5.07 2.27 13.33
N LEU A 396 6.20 2.96 13.41
CA LEU A 396 6.58 3.79 14.56
C LEU A 396 5.99 5.20 14.51
N ALA A 397 5.68 5.74 13.33
CA ALA A 397 5.33 7.16 13.14
C ALA A 397 4.19 7.66 14.04
N GLY A 398 3.16 6.82 14.28
CA GLY A 398 2.01 7.19 15.10
C GLY A 398 2.27 7.23 16.61
N GLU A 399 2.94 6.21 17.14
CA GLU A 399 3.14 6.04 18.60
C GLU A 399 4.52 6.53 19.08
N HIS A 400 5.51 6.52 18.19
CA HIS A 400 6.91 6.81 18.46
C HIS A 400 7.55 7.67 17.33
N PRO A 401 7.04 8.89 17.06
CA PRO A 401 7.52 9.72 15.95
C PRO A 401 9.02 10.05 16.02
N GLY A 402 9.56 10.26 17.22
CA GLY A 402 11.01 10.48 17.41
C GLY A 402 11.86 9.26 17.01
N ALA A 403 11.36 8.04 17.26
CA ALA A 403 12.01 6.81 16.84
C ALA A 403 11.94 6.62 15.32
N ALA A 404 10.82 6.95 14.70
CA ALA A 404 10.65 6.92 13.25
C ALA A 404 11.65 7.87 12.55
N ALA A 405 11.73 9.12 13.03
CA ALA A 405 12.68 10.10 12.50
C ALA A 405 14.14 9.67 12.69
N GLY A 406 14.49 9.16 13.88
CA GLY A 406 15.84 8.65 14.17
C GLY A 406 16.22 7.46 13.29
N LEU A 407 15.28 6.55 13.02
CA LEU A 407 15.49 5.39 12.15
C LEU A 407 15.75 5.79 10.70
N LEU A 408 15.11 6.86 10.23
CA LEU A 408 15.23 7.37 8.87
C LEU A 408 16.44 8.28 8.64
N ALA A 409 17.09 8.77 9.72
CA ALA A 409 18.16 9.76 9.64
C ALA A 409 19.29 9.35 8.68
N ASP A 410 19.67 8.07 8.70
CA ASP A 410 20.75 7.55 7.86
C ASP A 410 20.30 7.23 6.41
N LEU A 411 18.99 7.07 6.15
CA LEU A 411 18.51 6.67 4.82
C LEU A 411 18.67 7.79 3.78
N GLY A 412 18.70 9.06 4.24
CA GLY A 412 18.80 10.24 3.39
C GLY A 412 20.22 10.78 3.15
N GLU A 413 21.25 10.18 3.77
CA GLU A 413 22.65 10.65 3.72
C GLU A 413 23.55 9.80 2.80
N GLU A 414 23.12 8.61 2.37
CA GLU A 414 23.92 7.75 1.48
C GLU A 414 23.87 8.22 0.01
N VAL A 415 24.88 8.99 -0.37
CA VAL A 415 25.51 9.16 -1.69
C VAL A 415 25.65 10.66 -2.03
N GLY A 416 26.56 11.31 -1.32
CA GLY A 416 27.33 12.41 -1.89
C GLY A 416 28.28 11.84 -2.95
N GLY A 417 28.24 12.40 -4.16
CA GLY A 417 28.98 11.92 -5.31
C GLY A 417 30.47 11.71 -5.04
N ALA A 418 30.92 10.48 -5.21
CA ALA A 418 32.28 10.13 -5.60
C ALA A 418 32.23 8.75 -6.24
N GLY A 419 33.04 8.54 -7.27
CA GLY A 419 33.02 7.36 -8.12
C GLY A 419 32.99 6.02 -7.38
N VAL A 420 32.43 5.05 -8.08
CA VAL A 420 32.48 3.61 -7.77
C VAL A 420 33.93 3.21 -7.43
N SER A 421 34.26 3.17 -6.15
CA SER A 421 35.42 2.43 -5.62
C SER A 421 35.26 2.22 -4.11
N GLY A 422 35.35 0.96 -3.66
CA GLY A 422 35.37 0.64 -2.23
C GLY A 422 34.92 -0.78 -1.88
N ALA A 423 35.84 -1.73 -2.05
CA ALA A 423 36.02 -3.06 -1.44
C ALA A 423 34.82 -3.93 -0.96
N PRO A 424 34.83 -5.25 -1.21
CA PRO A 424 33.74 -6.16 -0.84
C PRO A 424 33.76 -6.49 0.66
N GLY A 425 32.69 -6.11 1.37
CA GLY A 425 32.32 -6.71 2.64
C GLY A 425 31.90 -8.17 2.43
N HIS A 426 32.31 -9.05 3.36
CA HIS A 426 32.02 -10.48 3.33
C HIS A 426 30.51 -10.76 3.24
N PRO A 427 30.05 -11.66 2.34
CA PRO A 427 28.64 -12.00 2.25
C PRO A 427 28.20 -12.87 3.44
N PRO A 428 27.05 -12.60 4.08
CA PRO A 428 26.44 -13.55 4.99
C PRO A 428 25.94 -14.77 4.21
N THR A 429 26.20 -15.97 4.74
CA THR A 429 25.79 -17.25 4.18
C THR A 429 24.27 -17.39 4.13
N VAL A 430 23.71 -17.49 2.92
CA VAL A 430 22.30 -17.82 2.68
C VAL A 430 22.14 -19.35 2.65
N PRO A 431 21.32 -19.97 3.52
CA PRO A 431 20.98 -21.38 3.38
C PRO A 431 20.05 -21.57 2.17
N ARG A 432 20.38 -22.53 1.29
CA ARG A 432 19.47 -22.96 0.22
C ARG A 432 18.29 -23.72 0.83
N PRO A 433 17.05 -23.54 0.32
CA PRO A 433 15.92 -24.37 0.73
C PRO A 433 16.14 -25.84 0.32
N PRO A 434 15.69 -26.82 1.12
CA PRO A 434 15.76 -28.23 0.77
C PRO A 434 14.89 -28.52 -0.46
N ARG A 435 15.39 -29.42 -1.31
CA ARG A 435 14.75 -29.88 -2.54
C ARG A 435 13.52 -30.75 -2.28
#